data_AF-A0A9R1C9L2-F1
#
_entry.id   AF-A0A9R1C9L2-F1
#
_cell.length_a   1.000
_cell.length_b   1.000
_cell.length_c   1.000
_cell.angle_alpha   90.00
_cell.angle_beta   90.00
_cell.angle_gamma   90.00
#
_symmetry.space_group_name_H-M   'P 1'
#
loop_
_entity.id
_entity.type
_entity.pdbx_description
1 polymer ?
#
loop_
_entity_poly.entity_id
_entity_poly.type
_entity_poly.pdbx_seq_one_letter_code
_entity_poly.pdbx_strand_id
1 'polypeptide(L)' 'MDKKITEDLSAVDLQDYYHAMKKRDKGKLLHYLMDKYGMAYTTIINKFAGRLEMSKADIVLFNLAVNDESLWKN' A
#
# COMPACT_ATOMS: atom_id res chain seq x y z
N MET A 1 2.42 -3.13 -24.14
CA MET A 1 2.11 -3.42 -22.72
C MET A 1 1.70 -2.10 -22.12
N ASP A 2 0.40 -1.83 -22.18
CA ASP A 2 -0.16 -0.55 -21.78
C ASP A 2 0.06 -0.35 -20.28
N LYS A 3 0.86 0.67 -19.93
CA LYS A 3 0.87 1.18 -18.56
C LYS A 3 -0.54 1.68 -18.31
N LYS A 4 -1.36 0.90 -17.59
CA LYS A 4 -2.54 1.45 -16.93
C LYS A 4 -2.02 2.58 -16.06
N ILE A 5 -2.25 3.82 -16.50
CA ILE A 5 -2.16 4.96 -15.62
C ILE A 5 -3.37 4.80 -14.70
N THR A 6 -3.20 4.00 -13.65
CA THR A 6 -4.05 4.11 -12.48
C THR A 6 -3.69 5.45 -11.87
N GLU A 7 -4.64 6.37 -11.88
CA GLU A 7 -4.52 7.66 -11.19
C GLU A 7 -4.04 7.40 -9.75
N ASP A 8 -3.09 8.20 -9.27
CA ASP A 8 -2.57 8.04 -7.91
C ASP A 8 -3.73 8.16 -6.92
N LEU A 9 -3.97 7.09 -6.17
CA LEU A 9 -4.98 6.97 -5.14
C LEU A 9 -4.71 7.98 -4.01
N SER A 10 -5.77 8.59 -3.49
CA SER A 10 -5.67 9.40 -2.28
C SER A 10 -5.37 8.52 -1.05
N ALA A 11 -5.05 9.14 0.08
CA ALA A 11 -4.86 8.41 1.33
C ALA A 11 -6.11 7.58 1.73
N VAL A 12 -7.31 8.10 1.47
CA VAL A 12 -8.57 7.38 1.76
C VAL A 12 -8.73 6.20 0.81
N ASP A 13 -8.48 6.40 -0.48
CA ASP A 13 -8.61 5.33 -1.47
C ASP A 13 -7.59 4.20 -1.23
N LEU A 14 -6.38 4.52 -0.75
CA LEU A 14 -5.37 3.54 -0.34
C LEU A 14 -5.81 2.73 0.90
N GLN A 15 -6.49 3.37 1.85
CA GLN A 15 -7.08 2.67 3.00
C GLN A 15 -8.17 1.72 2.54
N ASP A 16 -9.07 2.18 1.67
CA ASP A 16 -10.17 1.37 1.14
C ASP A 16 -9.66 0.20 0.30
N TYR A 17 -8.66 0.44 -0.56
CA TYR A 17 -7.96 -0.61 -1.29
C TYR A 17 -7.43 -1.68 -0.32
N TYR A 18 -6.67 -1.25 0.69
CA TYR A 18 -6.14 -2.18 1.68
C TYR A 18 -7.25 -2.94 2.40
N HIS A 19 -8.33 -2.27 2.85
CA HIS A 19 -9.43 -2.92 3.55
C HIS A 19 -10.16 -3.98 2.70
N ALA A 20 -10.32 -3.74 1.41
CA ALA A 20 -10.95 -4.66 0.46
C ALA A 20 -10.10 -5.92 0.17
N MET A 21 -8.80 -5.90 0.47
CA MET A 21 -7.91 -7.04 0.21
C MET A 21 -8.20 -8.24 1.11
N LYS A 22 -7.96 -9.44 0.56
CA LYS A 22 -7.94 -10.70 1.33
C LYS A 22 -6.81 -10.68 2.35
N LYS A 23 -7.00 -11.37 3.48
CA LYS A 23 -6.00 -11.46 4.56
C LYS A 23 -4.62 -11.91 4.08
N ARG A 24 -4.55 -12.86 3.14
CA ARG A 24 -3.29 -13.33 2.55
C ARG A 24 -2.56 -12.20 1.82
N ASP A 25 -3.28 -11.48 0.96
CA ASP A 25 -2.71 -10.41 0.14
C ASP A 25 -2.29 -9.21 1.01
N LYS A 26 -3.06 -8.92 2.07
CA LYS A 26 -2.67 -7.93 3.09
C LYS A 26 -1.31 -8.26 3.68
N GLY A 27 -1.11 -9.49 4.12
CA GLY A 27 0.17 -9.95 4.66
C GLY A 27 1.32 -9.76 3.67
N LYS A 28 1.13 -10.14 2.40
CA LYS A 28 2.15 -9.99 1.36
C LYS A 28 2.54 -8.53 1.11
N LEU A 29 1.55 -7.64 0.97
CA LEU A 29 1.78 -6.21 0.78
C LEU A 29 2.53 -5.61 1.98
N LEU A 30 2.12 -5.93 3.21
CA LEU A 30 2.78 -5.43 4.41
C LEU A 30 4.25 -5.86 4.47
N HIS A 31 4.54 -7.14 4.21
CA HIS A 31 5.91 -7.64 4.15
C HIS A 31 6.74 -6.92 3.09
N TYR A 32 6.20 -6.72 1.90
CA TYR A 32 6.86 -5.96 0.85
C TYR A 32 7.20 -4.52 1.29
N LEU A 33 6.24 -3.82 1.90
CA LEU A 33 6.44 -2.45 2.38
C LEU A 33 7.47 -2.36 3.51
N MET A 34 7.52 -3.38 4.38
CA MET A 34 8.54 -3.51 5.41
C MET A 34 9.93 -3.73 4.79
N ASP A 35 10.05 -4.70 3.88
CA ASP A 35 11.34 -5.14 3.33
C ASP A 35 11.93 -4.11 2.35
N LYS A 36 11.10 -3.47 1.52
CA LYS A 36 11.56 -2.52 0.50
C LYS A 36 11.71 -1.10 1.01
N TYR A 37 10.88 -0.68 1.95
CA TYR A 37 10.83 0.71 2.39
C TYR A 37 11.18 0.89 3.88
N GLY A 38 11.53 -0.19 4.59
CA GLY A 38 11.97 -0.14 5.98
C GLY A 38 10.90 0.34 6.96
N MET A 39 9.63 0.34 6.54
CA MET A 39 8.53 0.80 7.38
C MET A 39 8.18 -0.24 8.45
N ALA A 40 8.00 0.20 9.69
CA ALA A 40 7.56 -0.69 10.76
C ALA A 40 6.12 -1.18 10.51
N TYR A 41 5.87 -2.47 10.74
CA TYR A 41 4.56 -3.10 10.57
C TYR A 41 3.42 -2.30 11.23
N THR A 42 3.60 -1.90 12.49
CA THR A 42 2.60 -1.16 13.27
C THR A 42 2.29 0.20 12.67
N THR A 43 3.29 0.88 12.12
CA THR A 43 3.13 2.16 11.41
C THR A 43 2.28 1.97 10.17
N ILE A 44 2.59 0.97 9.34
CA ILE A 44 1.86 0.69 8.09
C ILE A 44 0.39 0.37 8.40
N ILE A 45 0.14 -0.53 9.35
CA ILE A 45 -1.22 -0.91 9.77
C ILE A 45 -2.01 0.29 10.29
N ASN A 46 -1.41 1.12 11.15
CA ASN A 46 -2.11 2.28 11.69
C ASN A 46 -2.40 3.33 10.61
N LYS A 47 -1.55 3.46 9.58
CA LYS A 47 -1.83 4.30 8.41
C LYS A 47 -3.01 3.76 7.59
N PHE A 48 -3.00 2.47 7.25
CA PHE A 48 -4.12 1.86 6.53
C PHE A 48 -5.42 1.81 7.34
N ALA A 49 -5.34 1.81 8.66
CA ALA A 49 -6.51 1.91 9.55
C ALA A 49 -7.00 3.35 9.77
N GLY A 50 -6.37 4.36 9.15
CA GLY A 50 -6.71 5.78 9.34
C GLY A 50 -6.39 6.35 10.72
N ARG A 51 -5.60 5.62 11.54
CA ARG A 51 -5.18 6.04 12.89
C ARG A 51 -3.91 6.90 12.88
N LEU A 52 -3.14 6.81 11.80
CA LEU A 52 -2.00 7.67 11.51
C LEU A 52 -2.17 8.29 10.13
N GLU A 53 -1.79 9.56 10.00
CA GLU A 53 -1.79 10.25 8.72
C GLU A 53 -0.76 9.63 7.76
N MET A 54 -1.13 9.52 6.48
CA MET A 54 -0.21 9.20 5.41
C MET A 54 0.44 10.49 4.92
N SER A 55 1.76 10.62 5.06
CA SER A 55 2.50 11.71 4.44
C SER A 55 2.45 11.59 2.91
N LYS A 56 2.82 12.65 2.20
CA LYS A 56 2.96 12.61 0.73
C LYS A 56 3.90 11.49 0.27
N ALA A 57 4.99 11.24 1.00
CA ALA A 57 5.92 10.17 0.68
C ALA A 57 5.27 8.78 0.85
N ASP A 58 4.46 8.59 1.91
CA ASP A 58 3.72 7.34 2.11
C ASP A 58 2.75 7.09 0.97
N ILE A 59 2.00 8.12 0.55
CA ILE A 59 1.03 8.03 -0.55
C ILE A 59 1.74 7.61 -1.84
N VAL A 60 2.89 8.19 -2.17
CA VAL A 60 3.66 7.79 -3.35
C VAL A 60 4.12 6.34 -3.25
N LEU A 61 4.69 5.93 -2.11
CA LEU A 61 5.20 4.57 -1.92
C LEU A 61 4.09 3.52 -1.99
N PHE A 62 2.94 3.81 -1.39
CA PHE A 62 1.80 2.90 -1.42
C PHE A 62 1.19 2.85 -2.82
N ASN A 63 1.08 3.96 -3.55
CA ASN A 63 0.64 3.96 -4.94
C ASN A 63 1.57 3.14 -5.84
N LEU A 64 2.89 3.21 -5.66
CA LEU A 64 3.82 2.36 -6.40
C LEU A 64 3.54 0.86 -6.16
N ALA A 65 3.30 0.47 -4.92
CA ALA A 65 2.99 -0.92 -4.58
C ALA A 65 1.62 -1.37 -5.11
N VAL A 66 0.60 -0.49 -5.08
CA VAL A 66 -0.76 -0.80 -5.55
C VAL A 66 -0.82 -0.86 -7.08
N ASN A 67 -0.11 0.05 -7.77
CA ASN A 67 -0.09 0.12 -9.23
C ASN A 67 0.69 -1.03 -9.88
N ASP A 68 1.64 -1.63 -9.15
CA ASP A 68 2.38 -2.80 -9.61
C ASP A 68 2.29 -3.95 -8.60
N GLU A 69 1.13 -4.60 -8.56
CA GLU A 69 0.88 -5.73 -7.67
C GLU A 69 1.84 -6.91 -7.90
N SER A 70 2.50 -7.00 -9.07
CA SER A 70 3.48 -8.05 -9.37
C SER A 70 4.72 -7.99 -8.47
N LEU A 71 4.96 -6.85 -7.82
CA LEU A 71 6.08 -6.67 -6.90
C LEU A 71 5.92 -7.47 -5.60
N TRP A 72 4.68 -7.81 -5.22
CA TRP A 72 4.39 -8.41 -3.92
C TRP A 72 3.35 -9.54 -3.95
N LYS A 73 2.55 -9.71 -5.01
CA LYS A 73 1.58 -10.82 -5.11
C LYS A 73 2.18 -12.18 -5.45
N ASN A 74 3.48 -12.25 -5.74
CA ASN A 74 4.21 -13.50 -6.05
C ASN A 74 4.01 -14.59 -4.99
#